data_AF-A0A2A5VZ95-F1
#
_entry.id   AF-A0A2A5VZ95-F1
#
_cell.length_a   1.000
_cell.length_b   1.000
_cell.length_c   1.000
_cell.angle_alpha   90.00
_cell.angle_beta   90.00
_cell.angle_gamma   90.00
#
_symmetry.space_group_name_H-M   'P 1'
#
loop_
_entity.id
_entity.type
_entity.pdbx_description
1 polymer ?
#
loop_
_entity_poly.entity_id
_entity_poly.type
_entity_poly.pdbx_seq_one_letter_code
_entity_poly.pdbx_strand_id
1 'polypeptide(L)' 'MSVENYLSLLPLLLLAIFFFGVAISMFYWSAKKGQLKNFDQQARVIFTDEEPEGEISDQFPESKAPSHKAN' A
#
# COMPACT_ATOMS: atom_id res chain seq x y z
N MET A 1 5.87 39.23 -8.83
CA MET A 1 7.16 38.71 -9.34
C MET A 1 7.06 38.69 -10.85
N SER A 2 7.82 39.53 -11.55
CA SER A 2 7.88 39.48 -13.01
C SER A 2 8.55 38.18 -13.46
N VAL A 3 7.92 37.45 -14.38
CA VAL A 3 8.36 36.12 -14.87
C VAL A 3 9.45 36.27 -15.94
N GLU A 4 10.36 37.22 -15.76
CA GLU A 4 11.31 37.63 -16.79
C GLU A 4 12.53 36.72 -16.86
N ASN A 5 12.76 35.88 -15.83
CA ASN A 5 13.97 35.07 -15.74
C ASN A 5 13.69 33.61 -15.33
N TYR A 6 13.22 32.80 -16.27
CA TYR A 6 12.95 31.36 -16.10
C TYR A 6 14.18 30.55 -15.67
N LEU A 7 15.40 31.08 -15.85
CA LEU A 7 16.63 30.44 -15.40
C LEU A 7 16.69 30.28 -13.87
N SER A 8 15.96 31.09 -13.10
CA SER A 8 15.88 30.92 -11.64
C SER A 8 15.12 29.66 -11.22
N LEU A 9 14.34 29.05 -12.12
CA LEU A 9 13.63 27.79 -11.88
C LEU A 9 14.50 26.56 -12.14
N LEU A 10 15.66 26.73 -12.78
CA LEU A 10 16.54 25.63 -13.17
C LEU A 10 17.01 24.78 -11.98
N PRO A 11 17.42 25.35 -10.83
CA PRO A 11 17.77 24.55 -9.65
C PRO A 11 16.58 23.72 -9.13
N LEU A 12 15.38 24.29 -9.14
CA LEU A 12 14.15 23.60 -8.71
C LEU A 12 13.82 22.45 -9.65
N LEU A 13 13.96 22.66 -10.97
CA LEU A 13 13.72 21.64 -11.97
C LEU A 13 14.72 20.48 -11.85
N LEU A 14 16.01 20.78 -11.65
CA LEU A 14 17.05 19.76 -11.41
C LEU A 14 16.77 18.96 -10.14
N LEU A 15 16.39 19.64 -9.06
CA LEU A 15 16.01 18.98 -7.80
C LEU A 15 14.81 18.06 -8.00
N ALA A 16 13.79 18.50 -8.73
CA ALA A 16 12.61 17.68 -9.01
C ALA A 16 12.99 16.44 -9.82
N ILE A 17 13.73 16.59 -10.90
CA ILE A 17 14.18 15.46 -11.74
C ILE A 17 15.02 14.48 -10.90
N PHE A 18 15.94 14.98 -10.09
CA PHE A 18 16.75 14.14 -9.20
C PHE A 18 15.90 13.39 -8.18
N PHE A 19 14.99 14.10 -7.49
CA PHE A 19 14.10 13.51 -6.49
C PHE A 19 13.23 12.41 -7.10
N PHE A 20 12.54 12.69 -8.21
CA PHE A 20 11.70 11.70 -8.89
C PHE A 20 12.50 10.56 -9.49
N GLY A 21 13.70 10.82 -9.99
CA GLY A 21 14.62 9.78 -10.48
C GLY A 21 15.00 8.78 -9.39
N VAL A 22 15.33 9.27 -8.19
CA VAL A 22 15.60 8.42 -7.02
C VAL A 22 14.35 7.68 -6.58
N ALA A 23 13.21 8.36 -6.48
CA ALA A 23 11.95 7.76 -6.05
C ALA A 23 11.52 6.60 -6.96
N ILE A 24 11.53 6.80 -8.29
CA ILE A 24 11.19 5.76 -9.26
C ILE A 24 12.18 4.60 -9.18
N SER A 25 13.47 4.89 -9.04
CA SER A 25 14.50 3.85 -8.94
C SER A 25 14.33 2.98 -7.69
N MET A 26 14.08 3.59 -6.54
CA MET A 26 13.83 2.89 -5.28
C MET A 26 12.51 2.12 -5.33
N PHE A 27 11.47 2.71 -5.92
CA PHE A 27 10.19 2.03 -6.11
C PHE A 27 10.31 0.80 -7.01
N TYR A 28 11.02 0.92 -8.14
CA TYR A 28 11.31 -0.20 -9.04
C TYR A 28 12.10 -1.30 -8.33
N TRP A 29 13.13 -0.93 -7.57
CA TRP A 29 13.92 -1.89 -6.79
C TRP A 29 13.07 -2.61 -5.73
N SER A 30 12.23 -1.88 -5.00
CA SER A 30 11.30 -2.42 -4.00
C SER A 30 10.32 -3.42 -4.61
N ALA A 31 9.72 -3.07 -5.76
CA ALA A 31 8.83 -3.93 -6.52
C ALA A 31 9.54 -5.21 -7.00
N LYS A 32 10.76 -5.07 -7.56
CA LYS A 32 11.57 -6.21 -8.02
C LYS A 32 11.95 -7.14 -6.86
N LYS A 33 12.28 -6.58 -5.70
CA LYS A 33 12.62 -7.33 -4.48
C LYS A 33 11.39 -8.01 -3.85
N GLY A 34 10.20 -7.75 -4.38
CA GLY A 34 8.97 -8.38 -3.92
C GLY A 34 8.41 -7.78 -2.63
N GLN A 35 8.91 -6.63 -2.18
CA GLN A 35 8.38 -5.94 -0.99
C GLN A 35 6.91 -5.54 -1.16
N LEU A 36 6.47 -5.34 -2.41
CA LEU A 36 5.08 -5.04 -2.73
C LEU A 36 4.24 -6.29 -3.03
N LYS A 37 4.79 -7.50 -2.84
CA LYS A 37 4.09 -8.77 -3.09
C LYS A 37 3.57 -9.33 -1.77
N ASN A 38 2.33 -9.81 -1.77
CA ASN A 38 1.69 -10.50 -0.65
C ASN A 38 1.79 -9.74 0.68
N PHE A 39 1.21 -8.53 0.72
CA PHE A 39 1.15 -7.71 1.93
C PHE A 39 0.55 -8.48 3.12
N ASP A 40 -0.48 -9.30 2.88
CA ASP A 40 -1.10 -10.14 3.92
C ASP A 40 -0.08 -11.09 4.56
N GLN A 41 0.77 -11.75 3.78
CA GLN A 41 1.80 -12.65 4.32
C GLN A 41 2.88 -11.89 5.09
N GLN A 42 3.23 -10.67 4.67
CA GLN A 42 4.20 -9.84 5.37
C GLN A 42 3.64 -9.28 6.68
N ALA A 43 2.34 -8.97 6.74
CA ALA A 43 1.68 -8.54 7.97
C ALA A 43 1.65 -9.65 9.02
N ARG A 44 1.64 -10.92 8.58
CA ARG A 44 1.64 -12.09 9.44
C ARG A 44 2.99 -12.45 10.05
N VAL A 45 4.08 -11.80 9.65
CA VAL A 45 5.43 -12.07 10.17
C VAL A 45 5.58 -11.74 11.66
N ILE A 46 4.68 -10.92 12.22
CA ILE A 46 4.66 -10.60 13.65
C ILE A 46 4.16 -11.76 14.49
N PHE A 47 3.37 -12.67 13.89
CA PHE A 47 2.87 -13.86 14.54
C PHE A 47 3.91 -14.95 14.38
N THR A 48 4.34 -15.50 15.51
CA THR A 48 5.33 -16.59 15.55
C THR A 48 4.63 -17.88 15.93
N ASP A 49 5.31 -19.01 15.81
CA ASP A 49 4.73 -20.31 16.19
C ASP A 49 4.27 -20.35 17.67
N GLU A 50 4.84 -19.49 18.52
CA GLU A 50 4.48 -19.32 19.94
C GLU A 50 3.28 -18.37 20.16
N GLU A 51 3.02 -17.44 19.23
CA GLU A 51 1.92 -16.45 19.32
C GLU A 51 1.15 -16.41 17.97
N PRO A 52 0.24 -17.38 17.75
CA PRO A 52 -0.49 -17.49 16.49
C PRO A 52 -1.60 -16.44 16.35
N GLU A 53 -2.04 -16.21 15.11
CA GLU A 53 -3.23 -15.39 14.83
C GLU A 53 -4.44 -15.89 15.63
N GLY A 54 -5.09 -15.00 16.38
CA GLY A 54 -6.29 -15.33 17.15
C GLY A 54 -7.47 -15.71 16.25
N GLU A 55 -8.30 -16.65 16.72
CA GLU A 55 -9.53 -17.05 16.02
C GLU A 55 -10.65 -16.02 16.22
N ILE A 56 -11.44 -15.77 15.17
CA ILE A 56 -12.64 -14.92 15.24
C ILE A 56 -13.67 -15.66 16.10
N SER A 57 -13.87 -15.21 17.34
CA SER A 57 -14.83 -15.80 18.28
C SER A 57 -16.20 -15.12 18.29
N ASP A 58 -16.30 -13.91 17.72
CA ASP A 58 -17.53 -13.14 17.67
C ASP A 58 -18.08 -13.13 16.23
N GLN A 59 -19.13 -13.91 16.00
CA GLN A 59 -19.91 -13.85 14.76
C GLN A 59 -21.29 -13.30 15.08
N PHE A 60 -21.65 -12.19 14.43
CA PHE A 60 -23.02 -11.71 14.45
C PHE A 60 -23.96 -12.77 13.86
N PRO A 61 -25.11 -13.04 14.50
CA PRO A 61 -26.06 -14.01 13.97
C PRO A 61 -26.51 -13.59 12.57
N GLU A 62 -26.34 -14.48 11.58
CA GLU A 62 -26.90 -14.28 10.24
C GLU A 62 -28.41 -14.10 10.38
N SER A 63 -28.91 -12.93 9.96
CA SER A 63 -30.35 -12.72 9.86
C SER A 63 -30.89 -13.73 8.85
N LYS A 64 -31.57 -14.77 9.34
CA LYS A 64 -32.29 -15.72 8.48
C LYS A 64 -33.30 -14.93 7.66
N ALA A 65 -32.95 -14.61 6.41
CA ALA A 65 -33.94 -14.14 5.45
C ALA A 65 -35.03 -15.22 5.37
N PRO A 66 -36.32 -14.87 5.53
CA PRO A 66 -37.38 -15.85 5.49
C PRO A 66 -37.36 -16.54 4.12
N SER A 67 -37.10 -17.85 4.12
CA SER A 67 -37.20 -18.69 2.94
C SER A 67 -38.66 -18.73 2.52
N HIS A 68 -39.07 -17.82 1.64
CA HIS A 68 -40.34 -17.95 0.96
C HIS A 68 -40.16 -19.00 -0.14
N LYS A 69 -40.36 -20.27 0.22
CA LYS A 69 -40.63 -21.30 -0.78
C LYS A 69 -42.00 -21.00 -1.37
N ALA A 70 -42.03 -20.57 -2.62
CA ALA A 70 -43.23 -20.62 -3.45
C ALA A 70 -43.37 -22.07 -3.92
N ASN A 71 -44.51 -22.67 -3.61
CA ASN A 71 -44.95 -23.96 -4.16
C ASN A 71 -45.47 -23.77 -5.59
#